data_AF-A0A3M1JAG5-F1
#
_entry.id   AF-A0A3M1JAG5-F1
#
_cell.length_a   1.000
_cell.length_b   1.000
_cell.length_c   1.000
_cell.angle_alpha   90.00
_cell.angle_beta   90.00
_cell.angle_gamma   90.00
#
_symmetry.space_group_name_H-M   'P 1'
#
loop_
_entity.id
_entity.type
_entity.pdbx_description
1 polymer ?
#
loop_
_entity_poly.entity_id
_entity_poly.type
_entity_poly.pdbx_seq_one_letter_code
_entity_poly.pdbx_strand_id
1 'polypeptide(L)'
;IEAALLDYLSDKIQLPRADLSKANIKNKLQELNVGDTLTQEFLQLQQSCEMALYGGMDNTTAMDDIYERTLKLLQEMERVLNN
;
A
#
# COMPACT_ATOMS: atom_id res chain seq x y z
N ILE A 1 9.62 -4.96 -3.35
CA ILE A 1 8.48 -4.93 -2.39
C ILE A 1 7.45 -3.91 -2.87
N GLU A 2 7.81 -2.62 -2.99
CA GLU A 2 6.91 -1.55 -3.47
C GLU A 2 6.15 -1.86 -4.76
N ALA A 3 6.87 -2.29 -5.81
CA ALA A 3 6.25 -2.60 -7.10
C ALA A 3 5.16 -3.68 -6.99
N ALA A 4 5.41 -4.72 -6.20
CA ALA A 4 4.46 -5.80 -5.98
C ALA A 4 3.22 -5.35 -5.18
N LEU A 5 3.40 -4.42 -4.23
CA LEU A 5 2.29 -3.82 -3.48
C LEU A 5 1.37 -3.01 -4.42
N LEU A 6 1.97 -2.21 -5.31
CA LEU A 6 1.23 -1.39 -6.27
C LEU A 6 0.54 -2.25 -7.33
N ASP A 7 1.20 -3.29 -7.83
CA ASP A 7 0.61 -4.24 -8.80
C ASP A 7 -0.59 -4.97 -8.18
N TYR A 8 -0.44 -5.48 -6.95
CA TYR A 8 -1.55 -6.08 -6.21
C TYR A 8 -2.73 -5.11 -6.05
N LEU A 9 -2.44 -3.86 -5.67
CA LEU A 9 -3.50 -2.88 -5.46
C LEU A 9 -4.20 -2.55 -6.78
N SER A 10 -3.43 -2.31 -7.86
CA SER A 10 -3.93 -2.06 -9.21
C SER A 10 -4.98 -3.09 -9.62
N ASP A 11 -4.68 -4.37 -9.38
CA ASP A 11 -5.58 -5.47 -9.70
C ASP A 11 -6.85 -5.46 -8.83
N LYS A 12 -6.73 -5.23 -7.52
CA LYS A 12 -7.85 -5.29 -6.58
C LYS A 12 -8.82 -4.12 -6.70
N ILE A 13 -8.32 -2.91 -6.91
CA ILE A 13 -9.17 -1.70 -7.02
C ILE A 13 -9.49 -1.34 -8.47
N GLN A 14 -9.03 -2.15 -9.42
CA GLN A 14 -9.20 -1.99 -10.87
C GLN A 14 -8.72 -0.62 -11.37
N LEU A 15 -7.58 -0.16 -10.88
CA LEU A 15 -6.98 1.12 -11.26
C LEU A 15 -5.60 0.86 -11.86
N PRO A 16 -5.33 1.27 -13.12
CA PRO A 16 -4.04 1.04 -13.75
C PRO A 16 -2.89 1.62 -12.92
N ARG A 17 -1.73 0.97 -12.97
CA ARG A 17 -0.52 1.43 -12.26
C ARG A 17 -0.13 2.87 -12.57
N ALA A 18 -0.38 3.34 -13.79
CA ALA A 18 -0.15 4.72 -14.20
C ALA A 18 -1.05 5.73 -13.45
N ASP A 19 -2.21 5.28 -12.97
CA ASP A 19 -3.20 6.10 -12.27
C ASP A 19 -3.13 5.95 -10.74
N LEU A 20 -2.21 5.13 -10.20
CA LEU A 20 -1.99 4.92 -8.76
C LEU A 20 -1.32 6.13 -8.06
N SER A 21 -1.93 7.31 -8.18
CA SER A 21 -1.58 8.46 -7.36
C SER A 21 -2.19 8.32 -5.95
N LYS A 22 -1.57 8.94 -4.93
CA LYS A 22 -2.10 8.94 -3.54
C LYS A 22 -3.57 9.39 -3.48
N ALA A 23 -3.93 10.38 -4.31
CA ALA A 23 -5.30 10.88 -4.39
C ALA A 23 -6.27 9.84 -4.99
N ASN A 24 -5.89 9.21 -6.11
CA ASN A 24 -6.74 8.23 -6.76
C ASN A 24 -6.91 6.96 -5.90
N ILE A 25 -5.84 6.50 -5.25
CA ILE A 25 -5.89 5.37 -4.32
C ILE A 25 -6.85 5.68 -3.17
N LYS A 26 -6.70 6.85 -2.53
CA LYS A 26 -7.58 7.27 -1.43
C LYS A 26 -9.04 7.30 -1.89
N ASN A 27 -9.32 7.98 -2.99
CA ASN A 27 -10.69 8.11 -3.52
C ASN A 27 -11.28 6.73 -3.81
N LYS A 28 -10.51 5.85 -4.45
CA LYS A 28 -10.99 4.52 -4.83
C LYS A 28 -11.22 3.60 -3.62
N LEU A 29 -10.36 3.66 -2.62
CA LEU A 29 -10.56 2.92 -1.37
C LEU A 29 -11.81 3.41 -0.61
N GLN A 30 -12.05 4.73 -0.60
CA GLN A 30 -13.26 5.30 -0.03
C GLN A 30 -14.53 4.89 -0.81
N GLU A 31 -14.49 4.85 -2.14
CA GLU A 31 -15.58 4.30 -2.98
C GLU A 31 -15.89 2.84 -2.63
N LEU A 32 -14.86 2.07 -2.28
CA LEU A 32 -14.98 0.67 -1.87
C LEU A 32 -15.35 0.51 -0.38
N ASN A 33 -15.73 1.60 0.31
CA ASN A 33 -16.05 1.63 1.74
C ASN A 33 -14.91 1.11 2.65
N VAL A 34 -13.67 1.18 2.17
CA VAL A 34 -12.50 0.91 3.00
C VAL A 34 -12.34 2.05 4.00
N GLY A 35 -12.24 1.72 5.28
CA GLY A 35 -12.14 2.70 6.35
C GLY A 35 -10.92 3.62 6.21
N ASP A 36 -11.04 4.84 6.73
CA ASP A 36 -9.97 5.85 6.66
C ASP A 36 -8.68 5.37 7.33
N THR A 37 -8.76 4.62 8.44
CA THR A 37 -7.57 4.06 9.12
C THR A 37 -6.75 3.17 8.18
N LEU A 38 -7.39 2.20 7.52
CA LEU A 38 -6.71 1.27 6.61
C LEU A 38 -6.15 2.00 5.39
N THR A 39 -6.90 3.00 4.90
CA THR A 39 -6.45 3.88 3.82
C THR A 39 -5.19 4.67 4.20
N GLN A 40 -5.13 5.24 5.41
CA GLN A 40 -3.95 5.96 5.88
C GLN A 40 -2.75 5.04 6.08
N GLU A 41 -2.95 3.83 6.62
CA GLU A 41 -1.88 2.85 6.78
C GLU A 41 -1.26 2.47 5.44
N PHE A 42 -2.08 2.29 4.40
CA PHE A 42 -1.59 2.05 3.05
C PHE A 42 -0.73 3.19 2.51
N LEU A 43 -1.22 4.42 2.61
CA LEU A 43 -0.49 5.59 2.10
C LEU A 43 0.84 5.79 2.83
N GLN A 44 0.88 5.51 4.13
CA GLN A 44 2.12 5.55 4.92
C GLN A 44 3.10 4.43 4.54
N LEU A 45 2.60 3.23 4.26
CA LEU A 45 3.45 2.12 3.82
C LEU A 45 4.06 2.40 2.44
N GLN A 46 3.26 2.93 1.50
CA GLN A 46 3.76 3.35 0.19
C GLN A 46 4.88 4.39 0.35
N GLN A 47 4.67 5.41 1.17
CA GLN A 47 5.69 6.42 1.46
C GLN A 47 6.94 5.83 2.11
N SER A 48 6.77 4.86 3.02
CA SER A 48 7.89 4.17 3.67
C SER A 48 8.72 3.36 2.66
N CYS A 49 8.06 2.73 1.68
CA CYS A 49 8.72 2.04 0.58
C CYS A 49 9.49 3.00 -0.33
N GLU A 50 8.89 4.13 -0.72
CA GLU A 50 9.55 5.20 -1.48
C GLU A 50 10.80 5.70 -0.73
N MET A 51 10.66 6.00 0.56
CA MET A 51 11.77 6.45 1.40
C MET A 51 12.88 5.40 1.52
N ALA A 52 12.54 4.12 1.62
CA ALA A 52 13.53 3.04 1.69
C ALA A 52 14.24 2.81 0.35
N LEU A 53 13.54 3.00 -0.78
CA LEU A 53 14.12 2.91 -2.12
C LEU A 53 15.10 4.05 -2.41
N TYR A 54 14.78 5.28 -1.99
CA TYR A 54 15.58 6.48 -2.26
C TYR A 54 16.53 6.89 -1.10
N GLY A 55 16.36 6.35 0.10
CA GLY A 55 17.02 6.81 1.33
C GLY A 55 18.40 6.23 1.66
N GLY A 56 18.90 5.26 0.88
CA GLY A 56 20.22 4.65 1.09
C GLY A 56 20.26 3.51 2.12
N MET A 57 21.34 2.73 2.07
CA MET A 57 21.44 1.32 2.53
C MET A 57 21.59 1.09 4.05
N ASP A 58 21.48 2.13 4.90
CA ASP A 58 21.79 2.03 6.34
C ASP A 58 20.63 1.52 7.22
N ASN A 59 19.59 0.94 6.62
CA ASN A 59 18.31 0.69 7.29
C ASN A 59 17.76 -0.72 7.07
N THR A 60 18.61 -1.75 7.18
CA THR A 60 18.20 -3.17 7.04
C THR A 60 17.05 -3.55 7.98
N THR A 61 17.04 -3.05 9.21
CA THR A 61 15.90 -3.24 10.15
C THR A 61 14.60 -2.60 9.65
N ALA A 62 14.68 -1.49 8.91
CA ALA A 62 13.48 -0.88 8.33
C ALA A 62 12.91 -1.70 7.16
N MET A 63 13.72 -2.47 6.45
CA MET A 63 13.23 -3.33 5.37
C MET A 63 12.42 -4.52 5.88
N ASP A 64 12.85 -5.15 6.96
CA ASP A 64 12.10 -6.25 7.59
C ASP A 64 10.76 -5.74 8.17
N ASP A 65 10.77 -4.57 8.82
CA ASP A 65 9.54 -3.94 9.32
C ASP A 65 8.57 -3.55 8.17
N ILE A 66 9.09 -2.98 7.08
CA ILE A 66 8.29 -2.67 5.88
C ILE A 66 7.66 -3.95 5.32
N TYR A 67 8.40 -5.07 5.30
CA TYR A 67 7.88 -6.34 4.81
C TYR A 67 6.74 -6.87 5.70
N GLU A 68 6.92 -6.91 7.02
CA GLU A 68 5.87 -7.39 7.93
C GLU A 68 4.61 -6.51 7.88
N ARG A 69 4.78 -5.19 7.86
CA ARG A 69 3.68 -4.23 7.75
C ARG A 69 2.95 -4.37 6.41
N THR A 70 3.69 -4.63 5.33
CA THR A 70 3.13 -4.95 4.02
C THR A 70 2.24 -6.19 4.07
N LEU A 71 2.73 -7.28 4.65
CA LEU A 71 1.98 -8.53 4.70
C LEU A 71 0.67 -8.38 5.49
N LYS A 72 0.73 -7.75 6.67
CA LYS A 72 -0.45 -7.50 7.51
C LYS A 72 -1.48 -6.62 6.80
N LEU A 73 -1.01 -5.55 6.17
CA LEU A 73 -1.90 -4.64 5.46
C LEU A 73 -2.60 -5.33 4.28
N LEU A 74 -1.87 -6.12 3.50
CA LEU A 74 -2.44 -6.88 2.38
C LEU A 74 -3.53 -7.85 2.85
N GLN A 75 -3.28 -8.59 3.94
CA GLN A 75 -4.27 -9.50 4.54
C GLN A 75 -5.54 -8.76 4.96
N GLU A 76 -5.40 -7.61 5.59
CA GLU A 76 -6.54 -6.82 6.05
C GLU A 76 -7.31 -6.19 4.89
N MET A 77 -6.61 -5.76 3.83
CA MET A 77 -7.23 -5.28 2.61
C MET A 77 -8.00 -6.40 1.89
N GLU A 78 -7.45 -7.63 1.80
CA GLU A 78 -8.18 -8.77 1.25
C GLU A 78 -9.45 -9.07 2.03
N ARG A 79 -9.36 -9.02 3.37
CA ARG A 79 -10.52 -9.25 4.23
C ARG A 79 -11.61 -8.20 4.03
N VAL A 80 -11.25 -6.93 3.81
CA VAL A 80 -12.24 -5.85 3.60
C VAL A 80 -12.80 -5.88 2.18
N LEU A 81 -11.99 -6.15 1.17
CA LEU A 81 -12.40 -6.09 -0.24
C LEU A 81 -13.12 -7.35 -0.74
N ASN A 82 -12.92 -8.50 -0.12
CA ASN A 82 -13.58 -9.76 -0.49
C ASN A 82 -14.89 -10.02 0.30
N ASN A 83 -15.34 -9.08 1.14
CA ASN A 83 -16.47 -9.23 2.05
C ASN A 83 -17.60 -8.28 1.64
#